data_AF-A0ABC8D9M5-F1
#
_entry.id   AF-A0ABC8D9M5-F1
#
_cell.length_a   1.000
_cell.length_b   1.000
_cell.length_c   1.000
_cell.angle_alpha   90.00
_cell.angle_beta   90.00
_cell.angle_gamma   90.00
#
_symmetry.space_group_name_H-M   'P 1'
#
loop_
_entity.id
_entity.type
_entity.pdbx_description
1 polymer ?
#
loop_
_entity_poly.entity_id
_entity_poly.type
_entity_poly.pdbx_seq_one_letter_code
_entity_poly.pdbx_strand_id
1 'polypeptide(L)'
;MAENKTVLREASNVVTIEGTLAEVRHTEWKSGKGLNIELDIEVAPNEVHTVKGFSKYKKADGTDNAIAKGYQTIISEYKSIAEHGRDEADKVRITQGKIGLNEYYSQGILKAYPQLTTNFVNRLDANEEFNPRAEFDVELFVKNVTEEKVKGEETGRVNLNGYIPLYGGKVIPFEFVVTKEGSQYVENNYEKGSTVNVFGKIINFKEQKVTTKTAAFGEDKKEITTNSKREYLVTGGNDPYDEDSKHAFNADAIKKALTEREIYLDGLKNESSNENNKKSGFGGSAPNNKPSKPVEISDDDLPF
;
A
#
# COMPACT_ATOMS: atom_id res chain seq x y z
N MET A 1 7.68 -36.28 1.11
CA MET A 1 8.83 -35.49 1.59
C MET A 1 8.90 -34.24 0.73
N ALA A 2 8.25 -33.17 1.15
CA ALA A 2 8.26 -31.91 0.41
C ALA A 2 9.64 -31.27 0.56
N GLU A 3 10.25 -30.87 -0.55
CA GLU A 3 11.49 -30.09 -0.53
C GLU A 3 11.28 -28.85 0.34
N ASN A 4 12.13 -28.67 1.34
CA ASN A 4 12.22 -27.45 2.13
C ASN A 4 12.49 -26.28 1.16
N LYS A 5 11.45 -25.60 0.69
CA LYS A 5 11.58 -24.33 -0.03
C LYS A 5 12.05 -23.29 0.98
N THR A 6 13.36 -23.20 1.14
CA THR A 6 14.03 -22.19 1.97
C THR A 6 13.83 -20.78 1.46
N VAL A 7 13.37 -20.61 0.22
CA VAL A 7 13.10 -19.32 -0.43
C VAL A 7 11.60 -19.04 -0.41
N LEU A 8 11.22 -17.93 0.23
CA LEU A 8 9.84 -17.44 0.23
C LEU A 8 9.46 -16.96 -1.17
N ARG A 9 8.41 -17.58 -1.75
CA ARG A 9 7.84 -17.13 -3.03
C ARG A 9 7.08 -15.81 -2.85
N GLU A 10 7.02 -15.02 -3.92
CA GLU A 10 6.12 -13.86 -3.98
C GLU A 10 4.65 -14.33 -3.99
N ALA A 11 3.78 -13.58 -3.33
CA ALA A 11 2.33 -13.77 -3.39
C ALA A 11 1.76 -13.33 -4.73
N SER A 12 0.68 -13.98 -5.18
CA SER A 12 -0.24 -13.30 -6.10
C SER A 12 -0.69 -12.02 -5.41
N ASN A 13 -0.48 -10.89 -6.06
CA ASN A 13 -0.83 -9.57 -5.55
C ASN A 13 -1.12 -8.74 -6.79
N VAL A 14 -2.38 -8.53 -7.09
CA VAL A 14 -2.82 -7.86 -8.31
C VAL A 14 -3.83 -6.80 -7.95
N VAL A 15 -3.61 -5.60 -8.43
CA VAL A 15 -4.54 -4.48 -8.34
C VAL A 15 -4.96 -4.10 -9.75
N THR A 16 -6.27 -4.03 -9.95
CA THR A 16 -6.89 -3.50 -11.16
C THR A 16 -7.56 -2.17 -10.84
N ILE A 17 -7.15 -1.11 -11.53
CA ILE A 17 -7.80 0.20 -11.44
C ILE A 17 -8.13 0.68 -12.82
N GLU A 18 -9.36 1.11 -13.00
CA GLU A 18 -9.84 1.75 -14.22
C GLU A 18 -10.64 2.99 -13.85
N GLY A 19 -10.35 4.13 -14.48
CA GLY A 19 -10.97 5.39 -14.13
C GLY A 19 -10.49 6.55 -15.01
N THR A 20 -10.87 7.75 -14.63
CA THR A 20 -10.43 8.99 -15.31
C THR A 20 -9.20 9.55 -14.61
N LEU A 21 -8.17 9.92 -15.38
CA LEU A 21 -6.93 10.47 -14.85
C LEU A 21 -7.20 11.86 -14.25
N ALA A 22 -7.17 11.97 -12.92
CA ALA A 22 -7.44 13.20 -12.21
C ALA A 22 -6.23 14.13 -12.18
N GLU A 23 -5.05 13.60 -11.85
CA GLU A 23 -3.82 14.38 -11.72
C GLU A 23 -2.58 13.53 -12.03
N VAL A 24 -1.56 14.15 -12.61
CA VAL A 24 -0.23 13.56 -12.81
C VAL A 24 0.79 14.39 -12.04
N ARG A 25 1.48 13.76 -11.10
CA ARG A 25 2.65 14.34 -10.42
C ARG A 25 3.87 13.51 -10.74
N HIS A 26 5.01 14.17 -10.91
CA HIS A 26 6.27 13.46 -11.16
C HIS A 26 7.46 14.17 -10.52
N THR A 27 8.56 13.44 -10.32
CA THR A 27 9.80 13.99 -9.78
C THR A 27 10.99 13.21 -10.30
N GLU A 28 12.00 13.92 -10.79
CA GLU A 28 13.31 13.35 -11.12
C GLU A 28 14.09 12.97 -9.87
N TRP A 29 14.77 11.84 -9.91
CA TRP A 29 15.68 11.47 -8.83
C TRP A 29 16.85 12.44 -8.81
N LYS A 30 17.35 12.78 -7.60
CA LYS A 30 18.55 13.63 -7.44
C LYS A 30 19.78 13.13 -8.21
N SER A 31 19.84 11.82 -8.48
CA SER A 31 20.91 11.20 -9.26
C SER A 31 20.80 11.45 -10.77
N GLY A 32 19.66 11.94 -11.27
CA GLY A 32 19.34 12.07 -12.69
C GLY A 32 19.16 10.73 -13.41
N LYS A 33 19.11 9.60 -12.69
CA LYS A 33 19.09 8.25 -13.27
C LYS A 33 17.70 7.64 -13.43
N GLY A 34 16.66 8.34 -12.99
CA GLY A 34 15.29 7.85 -13.02
C GLY A 34 14.30 8.87 -12.49
N LEU A 35 13.03 8.48 -12.52
CA LEU A 35 11.90 9.31 -12.12
C LEU A 35 10.91 8.53 -11.25
N ASN A 36 10.13 9.28 -10.50
CA ASN A 36 8.91 8.83 -9.84
C ASN A 36 7.70 9.50 -10.51
N ILE A 37 6.59 8.78 -10.59
CA ILE A 37 5.27 9.32 -10.92
C ILE A 37 4.27 8.97 -9.83
N GLU A 38 3.30 9.85 -9.61
CA GLU A 38 2.10 9.60 -8.82
C GLU A 38 0.90 10.01 -9.65
N LEU A 39 -0.05 9.10 -9.80
CA LEU A 39 -1.24 9.28 -10.61
C LEU A 39 -2.45 9.20 -9.70
N ASP A 40 -3.27 10.24 -9.69
CA ASP A 40 -4.58 10.19 -9.06
C ASP A 40 -5.59 9.75 -10.13
N ILE A 41 -6.28 8.64 -9.87
CA ILE A 41 -7.27 8.08 -10.78
C ILE A 41 -8.63 8.12 -10.09
N GLU A 42 -9.57 8.86 -10.66
CA GLU A 42 -10.94 8.92 -10.16
C GLU A 42 -11.77 7.78 -10.77
N VAL A 43 -12.35 6.95 -9.91
CA VAL A 43 -13.17 5.79 -10.31
C VAL A 43 -14.66 6.04 -10.10
N ALA A 44 -15.01 6.97 -9.21
CA ALA A 44 -16.37 7.41 -8.94
C ALA A 44 -16.33 8.82 -8.32
N PRO A 45 -17.47 9.55 -8.27
CA PRO A 45 -17.53 10.82 -7.56
C PRO A 45 -17.02 10.69 -6.13
N ASN A 46 -16.06 11.55 -5.76
CA ASN A 46 -15.39 11.55 -4.46
C ASN A 46 -14.54 10.30 -4.13
N GLU A 47 -14.26 9.44 -5.11
CA GLU A 47 -13.43 8.26 -4.96
C GLU A 47 -12.23 8.29 -5.91
N VAL A 48 -11.06 8.57 -5.33
CA VAL A 48 -9.81 8.77 -6.06
C VAL A 48 -8.74 7.85 -5.49
N HIS A 49 -8.03 7.14 -6.35
CA HIS A 49 -6.95 6.23 -5.96
C HIS A 49 -5.61 6.76 -6.46
N THR A 50 -4.67 6.98 -5.55
CA THR A 50 -3.31 7.39 -5.89
C THR A 50 -2.45 6.15 -6.14
N VAL A 51 -1.90 6.02 -7.35
CA VAL A 51 -1.00 4.94 -7.73
C VAL A 51 0.38 5.50 -8.05
N LYS A 52 1.43 4.85 -7.55
CA LYS A 52 2.82 5.30 -7.75
C LYS A 52 3.57 4.43 -8.74
N GLY A 53 4.46 5.06 -9.49
CA GLY A 53 5.41 4.39 -10.37
C GLY A 53 6.82 4.91 -10.12
N PHE A 54 7.82 4.05 -10.24
CA PHE A 54 9.22 4.42 -10.13
C PHE A 54 10.04 3.65 -11.16
N SER A 55 10.94 4.34 -11.85
CA SER A 55 11.72 3.69 -12.91
C SER A 55 13.05 4.38 -13.15
N LYS A 56 14.09 3.59 -13.39
CA LYS A 56 15.36 4.08 -13.94
C LYS A 56 15.21 4.31 -15.44
N TYR A 57 15.87 5.33 -15.97
CA TYR A 57 15.89 5.58 -17.42
C TYR A 57 16.57 4.46 -18.22
N LYS A 58 17.60 3.86 -17.64
CA LYS A 58 18.37 2.78 -18.25
C LYS A 58 18.26 1.50 -17.42
N LYS A 59 18.26 0.37 -18.10
CA LYS A 59 18.41 -0.96 -17.50
C LYS A 59 19.87 -1.21 -17.08
N ALA A 60 20.12 -2.33 -16.41
CA ALA A 60 21.47 -2.71 -15.99
C ALA A 60 22.44 -2.91 -17.16
N ASP A 61 21.93 -3.34 -18.32
CA ASP A 61 22.69 -3.51 -19.58
C ASP A 61 22.93 -2.18 -20.33
N GLY A 62 22.49 -1.04 -19.78
CA GLY A 62 22.64 0.28 -20.39
C GLY A 62 21.58 0.64 -21.45
N THR A 63 20.68 -0.28 -21.81
CA THR A 63 19.58 -0.01 -22.75
C THR A 63 18.45 0.79 -22.09
N ASP A 64 17.59 1.41 -22.91
CA ASP A 64 16.45 2.18 -22.40
C ASP A 64 15.43 1.31 -21.66
N ASN A 65 14.84 1.87 -20.61
CA ASN A 65 13.76 1.23 -19.88
C ASN A 65 12.40 1.65 -20.43
N ALA A 66 11.63 0.70 -20.98
CA ALA A 66 10.30 0.94 -21.52
C ALA A 66 9.31 1.49 -20.47
N ILE A 67 9.47 1.12 -19.19
CA ILE A 67 8.64 1.64 -18.11
C ILE A 67 8.86 3.16 -17.96
N ALA A 68 10.12 3.60 -17.98
CA ALA A 68 10.42 5.03 -17.88
C ALA A 68 9.88 5.80 -19.08
N LYS A 69 9.96 5.23 -20.30
CA LYS A 69 9.34 5.80 -21.50
C LYS A 69 7.82 5.92 -21.36
N GLY A 70 7.15 4.88 -20.87
CA GLY A 70 5.71 4.92 -20.60
C GLY A 70 5.33 6.05 -19.62
N TYR A 71 6.11 6.23 -18.56
CA TYR A 71 5.89 7.33 -17.62
C TYR A 71 6.10 8.70 -18.26
N GLN A 72 7.15 8.85 -19.09
CA GLN A 72 7.38 10.09 -19.83
C GLN A 72 6.23 10.41 -20.78
N THR A 73 5.71 9.41 -21.50
CA THR A 73 4.52 9.56 -22.34
C THR A 73 3.30 10.02 -21.53
N ILE A 74 3.06 9.45 -20.34
CA ILE A 74 1.97 9.91 -19.47
C ILE A 74 2.16 11.38 -19.09
N ILE A 75 3.37 11.76 -18.69
CA ILE A 75 3.69 13.15 -18.29
C ILE A 75 3.50 14.13 -19.45
N SER A 76 3.86 13.77 -20.67
CA SER A 76 3.86 14.70 -21.80
C SER A 76 2.59 14.70 -22.64
N GLU A 77 1.85 13.58 -22.68
CA GLU A 77 0.76 13.38 -23.65
C GLU A 77 -0.59 13.07 -23.02
N TYR A 78 -0.65 12.65 -21.75
CA TYR A 78 -1.94 12.29 -21.14
C TYR A 78 -2.64 13.54 -20.61
N LYS A 79 -3.95 13.59 -20.80
CA LYS A 79 -4.79 14.68 -20.31
C LYS A 79 -5.36 14.35 -18.94
N SER A 80 -5.09 15.18 -17.96
CA SER A 80 -5.64 15.06 -16.60
C SER A 80 -6.81 16.03 -16.37
N ILE A 81 -7.71 15.69 -15.44
CA ILE A 81 -8.79 16.60 -15.00
C ILE A 81 -8.21 17.93 -14.50
N ALA A 82 -7.14 17.88 -13.71
CA ALA A 82 -6.53 19.05 -13.10
C ALA A 82 -6.03 20.09 -14.14
N GLU A 83 -5.52 19.63 -15.28
CA GLU A 83 -4.94 20.51 -16.30
C GLU A 83 -5.87 20.80 -17.48
N HIS A 84 -6.72 19.83 -17.86
CA HIS A 84 -7.52 19.89 -19.10
C HIS A 84 -9.03 19.91 -18.84
N GLY A 85 -9.45 19.77 -17.58
CA GLY A 85 -10.86 19.62 -17.23
C GLY A 85 -11.37 18.20 -17.46
N ARG A 86 -12.53 17.91 -16.86
CA ARG A 86 -13.08 16.55 -16.78
C ARG A 86 -13.46 15.95 -18.12
N ASP A 87 -14.01 16.76 -19.02
CA ASP A 87 -14.54 16.29 -20.31
C ASP A 87 -13.43 15.89 -21.29
N GLU A 88 -12.23 16.45 -21.14
CA GLU A 88 -11.07 16.13 -21.99
C GLU A 88 -10.08 15.14 -21.35
N ALA A 89 -10.29 14.78 -20.08
CA ALA A 89 -9.35 13.93 -19.35
C ALA A 89 -9.35 12.49 -19.88
N ASP A 90 -8.16 11.90 -19.96
CA ASP A 90 -7.96 10.55 -20.45
C ASP A 90 -8.52 9.51 -19.47
N LYS A 91 -9.14 8.47 -20.03
CA LYS A 91 -9.50 7.26 -19.31
C LYS A 91 -8.29 6.34 -19.28
N VAL A 92 -7.98 5.78 -18.13
CA VAL A 92 -6.81 4.93 -17.92
C VAL A 92 -7.15 3.62 -17.22
N ARG A 93 -6.38 2.57 -17.53
CA ARG A 93 -6.48 1.23 -16.97
C ARG A 93 -5.12 0.72 -16.51
N ILE A 94 -5.11 0.17 -15.32
CA ILE A 94 -4.04 -0.56 -14.67
C ILE A 94 -4.57 -1.96 -14.40
N THR A 95 -3.86 -3.00 -14.83
CA THR A 95 -4.27 -4.41 -14.65
C THR A 95 -3.28 -5.23 -13.83
N GLN A 96 -2.09 -4.67 -13.54
CA GLN A 96 -1.00 -5.35 -12.86
C GLN A 96 -0.38 -4.43 -11.79
N GLY A 97 -1.24 -3.68 -11.09
CA GLY A 97 -0.82 -2.93 -9.92
C GLY A 97 -0.53 -3.86 -8.74
N LYS A 98 0.09 -3.31 -7.68
CA LYS A 98 0.48 -4.05 -6.47
C LYS A 98 0.08 -3.28 -5.22
N ILE A 99 -0.39 -4.01 -4.21
CA ILE A 99 -0.49 -3.52 -2.83
C ILE A 99 0.89 -3.60 -2.19
N GLY A 100 1.28 -2.51 -1.53
CA GLY A 100 2.50 -2.38 -0.75
C GLY A 100 2.26 -1.55 0.52
N LEU A 101 3.33 -1.33 1.28
CA LEU A 101 3.37 -0.37 2.37
C LEU A 101 4.41 0.70 2.10
N ASN A 102 4.05 1.95 2.34
CA ASN A 102 4.99 3.05 2.51
C ASN A 102 5.32 3.18 3.99
N GLU A 103 6.57 2.88 4.36
CA GLU A 103 7.00 2.81 5.74
C GLU A 103 8.15 3.77 5.99
N TYR A 104 8.01 4.59 7.01
CA TYR A 104 9.05 5.54 7.43
C TYR A 104 8.92 5.86 8.90
N TYR A 105 10.02 6.24 9.53
CA TYR A 105 10.00 6.77 10.89
C TYR A 105 9.85 8.28 10.87
N SER A 106 8.94 8.80 11.69
CA SER A 106 8.80 10.22 11.95
C SER A 106 8.75 10.43 13.46
N GLN A 107 9.67 11.23 13.99
CA GLN A 107 9.79 11.49 15.43
C GLN A 107 9.90 10.19 16.27
N GLY A 108 10.61 9.18 15.75
CA GLY A 108 10.79 7.89 16.43
C GLY A 108 9.59 6.94 16.35
N ILE A 109 8.48 7.35 15.72
CA ILE A 109 7.28 6.54 15.54
C ILE A 109 7.26 5.99 14.10
N LEU A 110 7.09 4.67 13.97
CA LEU A 110 6.86 4.05 12.67
C LEU A 110 5.52 4.52 12.11
N LYS A 111 5.55 5.03 10.89
CA LYS A 111 4.38 5.33 10.06
C LYS A 111 4.35 4.34 8.92
N ALA A 112 3.30 3.54 8.85
CA ALA A 112 3.05 2.61 7.75
C ALA A 112 1.69 2.94 7.12
N TYR A 113 1.68 3.16 5.81
CA TYR A 113 0.47 3.44 5.05
C TYR A 113 0.38 2.52 3.84
N PRO A 114 -0.81 1.97 3.51
CA PRO A 114 -1.01 1.28 2.25
C PRO A 114 -0.56 2.14 1.06
N GLN A 115 0.10 1.50 0.09
CA GLN A 115 0.57 2.13 -1.12
C GLN A 115 0.20 1.25 -2.32
N LEU A 116 -0.37 1.86 -3.35
CA LEU A 116 -0.58 1.20 -4.63
C LEU A 116 0.56 1.56 -5.57
N THR A 117 1.13 0.57 -6.22
CA THR A 117 2.19 0.77 -7.21
C THR A 117 1.85 0.11 -8.53
N THR A 118 2.42 0.60 -9.63
CA THR A 118 2.31 -0.03 -10.95
C THR A 118 3.57 0.23 -11.77
N ASN A 119 3.81 -0.62 -12.77
CA ASN A 119 4.79 -0.39 -13.82
C ASN A 119 4.15 0.10 -15.13
N PHE A 120 2.87 -0.17 -15.33
CA PHE A 120 2.19 0.08 -16.60
C PHE A 120 0.82 0.70 -16.36
N VAL A 121 0.51 1.69 -17.18
CA VAL A 121 -0.78 2.38 -17.22
C VAL A 121 -1.12 2.55 -18.69
N ASN A 122 -2.30 2.08 -19.09
CA ASN A 122 -2.76 2.17 -20.46
C ASN A 122 -3.88 3.19 -20.55
N ARG A 123 -3.81 4.11 -21.51
CA ARG A 123 -4.95 4.91 -21.94
C ARG A 123 -5.94 4.02 -22.69
N LEU A 124 -7.23 4.16 -22.42
CA LEU A 124 -8.27 3.44 -23.16
C LEU A 124 -8.53 4.12 -24.50
N ASP A 125 -8.72 3.31 -25.53
CA ASP A 125 -9.20 3.77 -26.83
C ASP A 125 -10.71 4.04 -26.79
N ALA A 126 -11.21 4.87 -27.71
CA ALA A 126 -12.61 5.30 -27.75
C ALA A 126 -13.62 4.14 -27.96
N ASN A 127 -13.16 3.01 -28.49
CA ASN A 127 -13.96 1.81 -28.74
C ASN A 127 -13.88 0.77 -27.60
N GLU A 128 -13.02 0.98 -26.60
CA GLU A 128 -12.95 0.10 -25.44
C GLU A 128 -14.06 0.42 -24.44
N GLU A 129 -14.61 -0.63 -23.82
CA GLU A 129 -15.56 -0.46 -22.74
C GLU A 129 -14.87 0.19 -21.54
N PHE A 130 -15.51 1.22 -20.98
CA PHE A 130 -15.05 1.92 -19.79
C PHE A 130 -15.88 1.49 -18.58
N ASN A 131 -15.24 0.74 -17.70
CA ASN A 131 -15.80 0.12 -16.49
C ASN A 131 -15.03 0.60 -15.26
N PRO A 132 -15.28 1.82 -14.74
CA PRO A 132 -14.55 2.37 -13.62
C PRO A 132 -14.63 1.48 -12.38
N ARG A 133 -13.48 1.10 -11.82
CA ARG A 133 -13.38 0.23 -10.64
C ARG A 133 -11.98 0.28 -10.03
N ALA A 134 -11.89 -0.09 -8.76
CA ALA A 134 -10.64 -0.33 -8.05
C ALA A 134 -10.77 -1.64 -7.26
N GLU A 135 -10.02 -2.65 -7.68
CA GLU A 135 -10.16 -4.03 -7.22
C GLU A 135 -8.79 -4.63 -6.91
N PHE A 136 -8.78 -5.62 -6.01
CA PHE A 136 -7.59 -6.40 -5.69
C PHE A 136 -7.88 -7.90 -5.73
N ASP A 137 -6.84 -8.68 -5.99
CA ASP A 137 -6.77 -10.14 -5.88
C ASP A 137 -5.40 -10.47 -5.27
N VAL A 138 -5.39 -11.03 -4.06
CA VAL A 138 -4.20 -11.19 -3.23
C VAL A 138 -4.18 -12.54 -2.52
N GLU A 139 -3.02 -13.20 -2.56
CA GLU A 139 -2.67 -14.28 -1.64
C GLU A 139 -2.11 -13.72 -0.32
N LEU A 140 -2.56 -14.30 0.79
CA LEU A 140 -2.27 -13.88 2.14
C LEU A 140 -1.87 -15.08 2.98
N PHE A 141 -0.84 -14.94 3.82
CA PHE A 141 -0.57 -15.85 4.93
C PHE A 141 -1.29 -15.33 6.18
N VAL A 142 -2.29 -16.07 6.66
CA VAL A 142 -3.20 -15.60 7.73
C VAL A 142 -2.47 -15.49 9.06
N LYS A 143 -2.54 -14.31 9.68
CA LYS A 143 -2.04 -14.06 11.03
C LYS A 143 -3.14 -14.32 12.06
N ASN A 144 -4.30 -13.72 11.86
CA ASN A 144 -5.52 -13.93 12.65
C ASN A 144 -6.73 -13.31 11.93
N VAL A 145 -7.91 -13.68 12.42
CA VAL A 145 -9.18 -13.00 12.12
C VAL A 145 -9.66 -12.38 13.42
N THR A 146 -10.07 -11.12 13.38
CA THR A 146 -10.56 -10.39 14.56
C THR A 146 -11.83 -9.65 14.21
N GLU A 147 -12.76 -9.53 15.15
CA GLU A 147 -13.95 -8.73 14.99
C GLU A 147 -13.63 -7.24 14.71
N GLU A 148 -14.32 -6.64 13.74
CA GLU A 148 -14.21 -5.21 13.48
C GLU A 148 -15.09 -4.43 14.47
N LYS A 149 -14.46 -3.47 15.18
CA LYS A 149 -15.16 -2.55 16.09
C LYS A 149 -14.99 -1.11 15.65
N VAL A 150 -16.10 -0.37 15.53
CA VAL A 150 -16.11 1.06 15.24
C VAL A 150 -16.65 1.78 16.47
N LYS A 151 -15.82 2.65 17.06
CA LYS A 151 -16.16 3.38 18.32
C LYS A 151 -16.55 2.45 19.48
N GLY A 152 -15.99 1.24 19.50
CA GLY A 152 -16.25 0.24 20.55
C GLY A 152 -17.44 -0.69 20.27
N GLU A 153 -18.21 -0.44 19.20
CA GLU A 153 -19.35 -1.27 18.80
C GLU A 153 -18.96 -2.23 17.68
N GLU A 154 -19.46 -3.46 17.79
CA GLU A 154 -19.29 -4.52 16.82
C GLU A 154 -20.04 -4.19 15.54
N THR A 155 -19.38 -4.28 14.39
CA THR A 155 -20.01 -3.94 13.11
C THR A 155 -20.71 -5.14 12.49
N GLY A 156 -20.41 -6.36 12.96
CA GLY A 156 -20.75 -7.64 12.33
C GLY A 156 -19.85 -7.97 11.12
N ARG A 157 -18.74 -7.25 10.96
CA ARG A 157 -17.66 -7.56 10.02
C ARG A 157 -16.43 -8.05 10.78
N VAL A 158 -15.49 -8.66 10.05
CA VAL A 158 -14.18 -9.05 10.59
C VAL A 158 -13.03 -8.41 9.83
N ASN A 159 -11.94 -8.19 10.55
CA ASN A 159 -10.64 -7.86 10.00
C ASN A 159 -9.85 -9.17 9.78
N LEU A 160 -9.48 -9.41 8.52
CA LEU A 160 -8.55 -10.47 8.14
C LEU A 160 -7.15 -9.88 8.12
N ASN A 161 -6.34 -10.25 9.12
CA ASN A 161 -4.96 -9.82 9.23
C ASN A 161 -4.03 -10.89 8.73
N GLY A 162 -3.03 -10.50 7.96
CA GLY A 162 -2.01 -11.43 7.53
C GLY A 162 -0.79 -10.76 6.97
N TYR A 163 -0.03 -11.58 6.25
CA TYR A 163 1.23 -11.20 5.66
C TYR A 163 1.19 -11.44 4.16
N ILE A 164 1.61 -10.43 3.39
CA ILE A 164 1.74 -10.51 1.94
C ILE A 164 3.23 -10.64 1.61
N PRO A 165 3.70 -11.84 1.20
CA PRO A 165 5.03 -12.00 0.61
C PRO A 165 5.20 -11.16 -0.66
N LEU A 166 6.24 -10.33 -0.69
CA LEU A 166 6.61 -9.51 -1.84
C LEU A 166 7.87 -10.08 -2.51
N TYR A 167 8.18 -9.56 -3.69
CA TYR A 167 9.41 -9.88 -4.39
C TYR A 167 10.66 -9.71 -3.51
N GLY A 168 11.62 -10.62 -3.66
CA GLY A 168 12.91 -10.55 -2.97
C GLY A 168 12.88 -11.03 -1.52
N GLY A 169 11.95 -11.91 -1.15
CA GLY A 169 11.87 -12.51 0.19
C GLY A 169 11.27 -11.59 1.26
N LYS A 170 10.82 -10.40 0.88
CA LYS A 170 10.21 -9.43 1.78
C LYS A 170 8.80 -9.84 2.15
N VAL A 171 8.31 -9.32 3.27
CA VAL A 171 6.94 -9.51 3.71
C VAL A 171 6.39 -8.21 4.29
N ILE A 172 5.11 -7.95 4.07
CA ILE A 172 4.40 -6.82 4.69
C ILE A 172 3.18 -7.33 5.48
N PRO A 173 2.92 -6.81 6.69
CA PRO A 173 1.65 -7.02 7.37
C PRO A 173 0.56 -6.21 6.66
N PHE A 174 -0.63 -6.79 6.52
CA PHE A 174 -1.76 -6.09 5.90
C PHE A 174 -3.07 -6.52 6.54
N GLU A 175 -3.98 -5.56 6.69
CA GLU A 175 -5.33 -5.75 7.22
C GLU A 175 -6.34 -5.55 6.10
N PHE A 176 -7.24 -6.51 5.96
CA PHE A 176 -8.40 -6.43 5.08
C PHE A 176 -9.68 -6.43 5.92
N VAL A 177 -10.70 -5.72 5.47
CA VAL A 177 -12.04 -5.75 6.09
C VAL A 177 -12.91 -6.68 5.27
N VAL A 178 -13.54 -7.67 5.89
CA VAL A 178 -14.43 -8.62 5.19
C VAL A 178 -15.86 -8.10 5.21
N THR A 179 -16.60 -8.32 4.12
CA THR A 179 -18.04 -8.08 4.08
C THR A 179 -18.78 -8.85 5.19
N LYS A 180 -19.95 -8.37 5.61
CA LYS A 180 -20.75 -9.04 6.65
C LYS A 180 -21.12 -10.46 6.22
N GLU A 181 -21.46 -10.61 4.95
CA GLU A 181 -21.87 -11.86 4.32
C GLU A 181 -20.73 -12.89 4.31
N GLY A 182 -19.48 -12.44 4.13
CA GLY A 182 -18.29 -13.30 4.14
C GLY A 182 -17.68 -13.55 5.52
N SER A 183 -18.04 -12.75 6.53
CA SER A 183 -17.36 -12.73 7.83
C SER A 183 -17.42 -14.09 8.54
N GLN A 184 -18.61 -14.69 8.62
CA GLN A 184 -18.80 -15.99 9.27
C GLN A 184 -17.97 -17.11 8.61
N TYR A 185 -17.87 -17.09 7.28
CA TYR A 185 -17.07 -18.08 6.56
C TYR A 185 -15.58 -17.88 6.85
N VAL A 186 -15.09 -16.64 6.83
CA VAL A 186 -13.68 -16.35 7.11
C VAL A 186 -13.30 -16.74 8.55
N GLU A 187 -14.13 -16.42 9.54
CA GLU A 187 -13.88 -16.82 10.93
C GLU A 187 -13.79 -18.33 11.11
N ASN A 188 -14.63 -19.08 10.40
CA ASN A 188 -14.73 -20.53 10.57
C ASN A 188 -13.67 -21.32 9.79
N ASN A 189 -13.11 -20.74 8.72
CA ASN A 189 -12.26 -21.48 7.79
C ASN A 189 -10.83 -20.91 7.67
N TYR A 190 -10.60 -19.64 7.99
CA TYR A 190 -9.28 -19.02 7.80
C TYR A 190 -8.49 -19.00 9.11
N GLU A 191 -7.80 -20.10 9.37
CA GLU A 191 -7.00 -20.28 10.57
C GLU A 191 -5.61 -19.63 10.46
N LYS A 192 -5.02 -19.29 11.61
CA LYS A 192 -3.65 -18.78 11.68
C LYS A 192 -2.67 -19.75 11.02
N GLY A 193 -1.85 -19.24 10.12
CA GLY A 193 -0.86 -20.02 9.39
C GLY A 193 -1.37 -20.62 8.08
N SER A 194 -2.67 -20.53 7.80
CA SER A 194 -3.21 -20.90 6.50
C SER A 194 -2.78 -19.91 5.42
N THR A 195 -2.67 -20.40 4.18
CA THR A 195 -2.54 -19.54 3.01
C THR A 195 -3.90 -19.44 2.34
N VAL A 196 -4.34 -18.23 2.02
CA VAL A 196 -5.64 -17.99 1.40
C VAL A 196 -5.49 -17.03 0.23
N ASN A 197 -6.44 -17.07 -0.70
CA ASN A 197 -6.59 -16.06 -1.74
C ASN A 197 -7.92 -15.32 -1.53
N VAL A 198 -7.84 -13.99 -1.48
CA VAL A 198 -8.98 -13.09 -1.29
C VAL A 198 -8.99 -12.02 -2.36
N PHE A 199 -10.20 -11.60 -2.74
CA PHE A 199 -10.40 -10.55 -3.73
C PHE A 199 -11.54 -9.62 -3.33
N GLY A 200 -11.50 -8.39 -3.85
CA GLY A 200 -12.53 -7.42 -3.56
C GLY A 200 -12.19 -6.02 -4.01
N LYS A 201 -12.69 -5.03 -3.28
CA LYS A 201 -12.69 -3.61 -3.68
C LYS A 201 -11.73 -2.79 -2.84
N ILE A 202 -11.06 -1.84 -3.48
CA ILE A 202 -10.30 -0.81 -2.80
C ILE A 202 -11.21 0.41 -2.72
N ILE A 203 -11.53 0.87 -1.51
CA ILE A 203 -12.39 2.02 -1.29
C ILE A 203 -11.54 3.16 -0.75
N ASN A 204 -11.54 4.30 -1.43
CA ASN A 204 -10.90 5.54 -0.95
C ASN A 204 -11.81 6.74 -1.22
N PHE A 205 -12.90 6.80 -0.45
CA PHE A 205 -13.93 7.82 -0.57
C PHE A 205 -13.70 8.99 0.39
N LYS A 206 -13.91 10.22 -0.06
CA LYS A 206 -13.84 11.43 0.77
C LYS A 206 -14.84 12.50 0.33
N GLU A 207 -15.80 12.81 1.19
CA GLU A 207 -16.81 13.86 0.97
C GLU A 207 -16.64 14.99 2.00
N GLN A 208 -16.83 16.24 1.58
CA GLN A 208 -16.89 17.40 2.47
C GLN A 208 -18.32 17.94 2.51
N LYS A 209 -18.89 18.02 3.72
CA LYS A 209 -20.20 18.63 3.97
C LYS A 209 -20.01 20.02 4.59
N VAL A 210 -20.48 21.05 3.89
CA VAL A 210 -20.50 22.43 4.40
C VAL A 210 -21.87 22.70 5.02
N THR A 211 -21.90 22.99 6.31
CA THR A 211 -23.10 23.42 7.04
C THR A 211 -22.97 24.88 7.38
N THR A 212 -23.91 25.70 6.93
CA THR A 212 -23.95 27.13 7.25
C THR A 212 -24.72 27.32 8.55
N LYS A 213 -24.07 27.86 9.59
CA LYS A 213 -24.71 28.31 10.83
C LYS A 213 -24.99 29.79 10.72
N THR A 214 -26.27 30.14 10.70
CA THR A 214 -26.71 31.53 10.62
C THR A 214 -26.21 32.30 11.83
N ALA A 215 -25.51 33.40 11.58
CA ALA A 215 -25.04 34.27 12.64
C ALA A 215 -26.15 35.23 13.07
N ALA A 216 -26.23 35.54 14.37
CA ALA A 216 -27.14 36.56 14.86
C ALA A 216 -26.73 37.98 14.41
N PHE A 217 -25.46 38.15 14.01
CA PHE A 217 -24.90 39.38 13.45
C PHE A 217 -23.63 39.05 12.66
N GLY A 218 -23.36 39.76 11.56
CA GLY A 218 -22.21 39.52 10.68
C GLY A 218 -22.44 38.41 9.65
N GLU A 219 -21.37 37.83 9.12
CA GLU A 219 -21.44 36.75 8.15
C GLU A 219 -21.69 35.39 8.81
N ASP A 220 -22.44 34.53 8.11
CA ASP A 220 -22.73 33.18 8.58
C ASP A 220 -21.45 32.33 8.71
N LYS A 221 -21.40 31.53 9.77
CA LYS A 221 -20.27 30.62 9.99
C LYS A 221 -20.45 29.36 9.14
N LYS A 222 -19.52 29.10 8.22
CA LYS A 222 -19.43 27.82 7.50
C LYS A 222 -18.68 26.80 8.35
N GLU A 223 -19.33 25.69 8.70
CA GLU A 223 -18.70 24.53 9.33
C GLU A 223 -18.51 23.42 8.30
N ILE A 224 -17.24 23.02 8.08
CA ILE A 224 -16.88 21.97 7.14
C ILE A 224 -16.64 20.68 7.93
N THR A 225 -17.42 19.64 7.63
CA THR A 225 -17.22 18.29 8.15
C THR A 225 -16.75 17.39 7.02
N THR A 226 -15.71 16.58 7.25
CA THR A 226 -15.21 15.62 6.26
C THR A 226 -15.62 14.21 6.64
N ASN A 227 -16.32 13.52 5.73
CA ASN A 227 -16.62 12.10 5.82
C ASN A 227 -15.66 11.34 4.92
N SER A 228 -14.84 10.45 5.47
CA SER A 228 -13.91 9.63 4.67
C SER A 228 -14.05 8.16 5.00
N LYS A 229 -13.97 7.31 3.98
CA LYS A 229 -13.94 5.86 4.11
C LYS A 229 -12.76 5.31 3.31
N ARG A 230 -11.88 4.59 4.01
CA ARG A 230 -10.70 3.95 3.43
C ARG A 230 -10.64 2.50 3.90
N GLU A 231 -10.87 1.56 2.99
CA GLU A 231 -10.84 0.13 3.31
C GLU A 231 -10.43 -0.71 2.10
N TYR A 232 -9.76 -1.82 2.38
CA TYR A 232 -9.58 -2.92 1.42
C TYR A 232 -10.65 -3.96 1.75
N LEU A 233 -11.79 -3.86 1.06
CA LEU A 233 -13.00 -4.63 1.35
C LEU A 233 -12.98 -5.97 0.61
N VAL A 234 -12.87 -7.07 1.34
CA VAL A 234 -12.95 -8.44 0.82
C VAL A 234 -14.41 -8.79 0.55
N THR A 235 -14.72 -9.01 -0.72
CA THR A 235 -16.05 -9.41 -1.19
C THR A 235 -16.13 -10.90 -1.55
N GLY A 236 -14.98 -11.58 -1.63
CA GLY A 236 -14.90 -13.02 -1.85
C GLY A 236 -13.48 -13.56 -1.63
N GLY A 237 -13.38 -14.87 -1.61
CA GLY A 237 -12.13 -15.60 -1.45
C GLY A 237 -12.35 -17.08 -1.71
N ASN A 238 -11.26 -17.82 -1.78
CA ASN A 238 -11.28 -19.26 -1.99
C ASN A 238 -11.09 -20.03 -0.67
N ASP A 239 -11.33 -21.33 -0.68
CA ASP A 239 -10.91 -22.19 0.44
C ASP A 239 -9.38 -22.03 0.68
N PRO A 240 -8.90 -22.17 1.92
CA PRO A 240 -7.48 -22.19 2.19
C PRO A 240 -6.76 -23.24 1.33
N TYR A 241 -5.55 -22.91 0.88
CA TYR A 241 -4.72 -23.90 0.19
C TYR A 241 -4.36 -25.03 1.16
N ASP A 242 -4.40 -26.27 0.68
CA ASP A 242 -3.82 -27.41 1.40
C ASP A 242 -2.37 -27.11 1.79
N GLU A 243 -1.97 -27.45 3.01
CA GLU A 243 -0.62 -27.15 3.53
C GLU A 243 0.50 -27.77 2.67
N ASP A 244 0.23 -28.93 2.07
CA ASP A 244 1.14 -29.64 1.15
C ASP A 244 1.12 -29.08 -0.28
N SER A 245 0.24 -28.11 -0.57
CA SER A 245 0.17 -27.46 -1.87
C SER A 245 1.43 -26.65 -2.15
N LYS A 246 1.89 -26.67 -3.41
CA LYS A 246 2.96 -25.77 -3.88
C LYS A 246 2.63 -24.28 -3.71
N HIS A 247 1.34 -23.96 -3.54
CA HIS A 247 0.81 -22.62 -3.32
C HIS A 247 0.69 -22.26 -1.84
N ALA A 248 0.76 -23.20 -0.90
CA ALA A 248 0.85 -22.84 0.51
C ALA A 248 2.21 -22.20 0.82
N PHE A 249 2.22 -21.12 1.60
CA PHE A 249 3.44 -20.53 2.09
C PHE A 249 4.01 -21.36 3.25
N ASN A 250 5.33 -21.55 3.23
CA ASN A 250 6.03 -22.21 4.33
C ASN A 250 6.13 -21.27 5.54
N ALA A 251 5.59 -21.68 6.69
CA ALA A 251 5.54 -20.88 7.90
C ALA A 251 6.94 -20.46 8.41
N ASP A 252 7.96 -21.31 8.27
CA ASP A 252 9.32 -20.98 8.71
C ASP A 252 10.00 -19.98 7.77
N ALA A 253 9.69 -20.03 6.47
CA ALA A 253 10.11 -19.00 5.52
C ALA A 253 9.47 -17.64 5.85
N ILE A 254 8.18 -17.63 6.23
CA ILE A 254 7.49 -16.40 6.69
C ILE A 254 8.16 -15.86 7.96
N LYS A 255 8.44 -16.70 8.95
CA LYS A 255 9.13 -16.27 10.19
C LYS A 255 10.48 -15.62 9.90
N LYS A 256 11.30 -16.24 9.03
CA LYS A 256 12.59 -15.68 8.61
C LYS A 256 12.43 -14.31 7.95
N ALA A 257 11.46 -14.17 7.03
CA ALA A 257 11.17 -12.90 6.38
C ALA A 257 10.70 -11.82 7.37
N LEU A 258 10.00 -12.20 8.45
CA LEU A 258 9.63 -11.28 9.52
C LEU A 258 10.84 -10.81 10.33
N THR A 259 11.80 -11.68 10.62
CA THR A 259 13.07 -11.28 11.26
C THR A 259 13.86 -10.31 10.37
N GLU A 260 13.96 -10.59 9.06
CA GLU A 260 14.61 -9.67 8.10
C GLU A 260 13.90 -8.32 8.03
N ARG A 261 12.56 -8.33 8.13
CA ARG A 261 11.76 -7.11 8.19
C ARG A 261 12.04 -6.29 9.45
N GLU A 262 12.19 -6.90 10.62
CA GLU A 262 12.53 -6.19 11.86
C GLU A 262 13.88 -5.47 11.72
N ILE A 263 14.89 -6.16 11.19
CA ILE A 263 16.21 -5.59 10.90
C ILE A 263 16.09 -4.38 9.95
N TYR A 264 15.26 -4.51 8.90
CA TYR A 264 14.99 -3.40 7.97
C TYR A 264 14.36 -2.19 8.67
N LEU A 265 13.36 -2.41 9.53
CA LEU A 265 12.69 -1.34 10.28
C LEU A 265 13.64 -0.66 11.28
N ASP A 266 14.51 -1.42 11.94
CA ASP A 266 15.55 -0.86 12.81
C ASP A 266 16.55 0.00 12.03
N GLY A 267 16.92 -0.44 10.81
CA GLY A 267 17.70 0.36 9.88
C GLY A 267 17.05 1.72 9.58
N LEU A 268 15.78 1.73 9.19
CA LEU A 268 15.02 2.97 8.93
C LEU A 268 14.94 3.88 10.16
N LYS A 269 14.76 3.31 11.36
CA LYS A 269 14.71 4.05 12.61
C LYS A 269 16.03 4.77 12.89
N ASN A 270 17.15 4.08 12.70
CA ASN A 270 18.49 4.63 12.89
C ASN A 270 18.82 5.73 11.88
N GLU A 271 18.43 5.55 10.61
CA GLU A 271 18.59 6.58 9.58
C GLU A 271 17.81 7.86 9.92
N SER A 272 16.53 7.73 10.30
CA SER A 272 15.70 8.87 10.69
C SER A 272 16.24 9.64 11.90
N SER A 273 16.84 8.93 12.86
CA SER A 273 17.44 9.53 14.06
C SER A 273 18.70 10.33 13.72
N ASN A 274 19.52 9.82 12.79
CA ASN A 274 20.72 10.50 12.32
C ASN A 274 20.41 11.76 11.49
N GLU A 275 19.32 11.77 10.71
CA GLU A 275 18.86 12.97 10.01
C GLU A 275 18.38 14.07 10.96
N ASN A 276 17.71 13.70 12.06
CA ASN A 276 17.30 14.65 13.09
C ASN A 276 18.52 15.28 13.81
N ASN A 277 19.59 14.52 14.04
CA ASN A 277 20.83 15.04 14.63
C ASN A 277 21.61 15.97 13.67
N LYS A 278 21.46 15.83 12.34
CA LYS A 278 22.09 16.73 11.37
C LYS A 278 21.40 18.10 11.24
N LYS A 279 20.19 18.28 11.80
CA LYS A 279 19.45 19.55 11.75
C LYS A 279 19.67 20.47 12.95
N SER A 280 20.43 20.09 13.97
CA SER A 280 20.85 21.02 15.04
C SER A 280 22.27 21.56 14.79
N GLY A 281 22.42 22.40 13.77
CA GLY A 281 23.67 23.08 13.42
C GLY A 281 23.78 24.47 14.02
N PHE A 282 23.85 24.58 15.36
CA PHE A 282 24.45 25.73 16.06
C PHE A 282 25.28 25.19 17.22
N GLY A 283 26.61 25.40 17.17
CA GLY A 283 27.53 25.20 18.29
C GLY A 283 28.18 23.81 18.36
N GLY A 284 29.48 23.74 18.06
CA GLY A 284 30.28 22.52 18.10
C GLY A 284 30.75 22.08 19.49
N SER A 285 31.17 20.81 19.58
CA SER A 285 32.37 20.35 20.31
C SER A 285 32.67 18.88 19.99
N ALA A 286 33.94 18.52 20.13
CA ALA A 286 34.65 17.36 19.58
C ALA A 286 34.18 15.95 20.07
N PRO A 287 34.50 14.87 19.32
CA PRO A 287 33.96 13.52 19.57
C PRO A 287 34.77 12.77 20.64
N ASN A 288 34.06 12.13 21.58
CA ASN A 288 34.65 11.14 22.48
C ASN A 288 34.16 9.75 22.06
N ASN A 289 35.04 9.00 21.40
CA ASN A 289 34.76 7.64 20.94
C ASN A 289 34.92 6.65 22.12
N LYS A 290 33.81 6.02 22.54
CA LYS A 290 33.85 4.71 23.21
C LYS A 290 32.87 3.77 22.51
N PRO A 291 33.29 2.54 22.15
CA PRO A 291 32.40 1.57 21.54
C PRO A 291 31.39 1.06 22.57
N SER A 292 30.09 1.18 22.26
CA SER A 292 29.02 0.52 22.99
C SER A 292 29.09 -0.99 22.73
N LYS A 293 29.08 -1.78 23.81
CA LYS A 293 28.99 -3.24 23.75
C LYS A 293 27.68 -3.69 23.08
N PRO A 294 27.64 -4.89 22.47
CA PRO A 294 26.41 -5.47 21.95
C PRO A 294 25.37 -5.62 23.07
N VAL A 295 24.12 -5.27 22.78
CA VAL A 295 22.99 -5.56 23.65
C VAL A 295 22.66 -7.04 23.48
N GLU A 296 22.78 -7.82 24.55
CA GLU A 296 22.23 -9.17 24.60
C GLU A 296 20.72 -9.05 24.80
N ILE A 297 19.95 -9.47 23.79
CA ILE A 297 18.49 -9.58 23.86
C ILE A 297 18.19 -10.98 24.39
N SER A 298 17.48 -11.09 25.51
CA SER A 298 17.03 -12.37 26.07
C SER A 298 15.69 -12.79 25.47
N ASP A 299 15.41 -14.09 25.47
CA ASP A 299 14.19 -14.70 24.91
C ASP A 299 12.87 -14.11 25.48
N ASP A 300 12.91 -13.47 26.65
CA ASP A 300 11.76 -12.79 27.29
C ASP A 300 11.41 -11.41 26.69
N ASP A 301 12.26 -10.82 25.83
CA ASP A 301 12.00 -9.53 25.16
C ASP A 301 11.26 -9.68 23.82
N LEU A 302 10.90 -10.91 23.42
CA LEU A 302 10.14 -11.22 22.21
C LEU A 302 8.67 -11.50 22.58
N PRO A 303 7.68 -10.95 21.85
CA PRO A 303 6.26 -11.13 22.17
C PRO A 303 5.73 -12.49 21.70
N PHE A 304 6.20 -13.57 22.32
CA PHE A 304 5.61 -14.90 22.26
C PHE A 304 5.27 -15.41 23.67
#